data_AF-A0A1G8CPK2-F1
#
_entry.id   AF-A0A1G8CPK2-F1
#
_cell.length_a   1.000
_cell.length_b   1.000
_cell.length_c   1.000
_cell.angle_alpha   90.00
_cell.angle_beta   90.00
_cell.angle_gamma   90.00
#
_symmetry.space_group_name_H-M   'P 1'
#
loop_
_entity.id
_entity.type
_entity.pdbx_description
1 polymer ?
#
loop_
_entity_poly.entity_id
_entity_poly.type
_entity_poly.pdbx_seq_one_letter_code
_entity_poly.pdbx_strand_id
1 'polypeptide(L)' 'MPDYSNKTLTIRLHHSARAHTDEVIAKLCEELNATETFFPRSGLRLIFKLGSS' A
#
# COMPACT_ATOMS: atom_id res chain seq x y z
N MET A 1 2.25 3.71 -7.81
CA MET A 1 2.31 5.03 -8.48
C MET A 1 2.99 6.02 -7.54
N PRO A 2 4.08 6.67 -7.98
CA PRO A 2 4.74 7.72 -7.20
C PRO A 2 3.94 9.03 -7.25
N ASP A 3 3.82 9.69 -6.10
CA ASP A 3 3.31 11.05 -5.93
C ASP A 3 4.41 11.87 -5.24
N TYR A 4 5.13 12.65 -6.05
CA TYR A 4 6.26 13.44 -5.57
C TYR A 4 5.81 14.67 -4.75
N SER A 5 4.60 15.19 -4.99
CA SER A 5 4.07 16.33 -4.26
C SER A 5 3.79 15.96 -2.81
N ASN A 6 3.19 14.79 -2.60
CA ASN A 6 2.89 14.25 -1.28
C ASN A 6 4.02 13.39 -0.71
N LYS A 7 5.15 13.23 -1.44
CA LYS A 7 6.28 12.35 -1.10
C LYS A 7 5.83 10.93 -0.76
N THR A 8 4.93 10.36 -1.55
CA THR A 8 4.43 8.99 -1.36
C THR A 8 4.66 8.11 -2.57
N LEU A 9 4.75 6.80 -2.33
CA LEU A 9 4.77 5.76 -3.34
C LEU A 9 3.64 4.78 -3.03
N THR A 10 2.57 4.84 -3.83
CA THR A 10 1.42 3.94 -3.64
C THR A 10 1.72 2.56 -4.22
N ILE A 11 1.65 1.53 -3.39
CA ILE A 11 1.75 0.11 -3.74
C ILE A 11 0.35 -0.49 -3.71
N ARG A 12 -0.07 -1.09 -4.82
CA ARG A 12 -1.38 -1.76 -4.94
C ARG A 12 -1.17 -3.27 -4.81
N LEU A 13 -1.77 -3.87 -3.79
CA LEU A 13 -1.75 -5.31 -3.60
C LEU A 13 -2.86 -5.94 -4.44
N HIS A 14 -2.50 -6.88 -5.32
CA HIS A 14 -3.49 -7.61 -6.13
C HIS A 14 -4.29 -8.54 -5.22
N HIS A 15 -5.61 -8.39 -5.20
CA HIS A 15 -6.49 -9.29 -4.47
C HIS A 15 -6.66 -10.60 -5.27
N SER A 16 -6.67 -11.75 -4.60
CA SER A 16 -6.80 -13.05 -5.26
C SER A 16 -8.26 -13.51 -5.21
N ALA A 17 -9.05 -13.15 -6.23
CA ALA A 17 -10.38 -13.67 -6.64
C ALA A 17 -11.51 -13.91 -5.60
N ARG A 18 -11.28 -13.77 -4.30
CA ARG A 18 -12.26 -14.08 -3.23
C ARG A 18 -12.40 -12.88 -2.31
N ALA A 19 -13.61 -12.33 -2.24
CA ALA A 19 -13.94 -11.14 -1.43
C ALA A 19 -13.61 -11.28 0.05
N HIS A 20 -13.66 -12.49 0.61
CA HIS A 20 -13.22 -12.77 2.00
C HIS A 20 -11.74 -12.42 2.24
N THR A 21 -10.90 -12.48 1.22
CA THR A 21 -9.47 -12.16 1.37
C THR A 21 -9.24 -10.64 1.38
N ASP A 22 -10.21 -9.84 0.95
CA ASP A 22 -10.08 -8.38 0.88
C ASP A 22 -10.01 -7.75 2.28
N GLU A 23 -10.74 -8.27 3.25
CA GLU A 23 -10.67 -7.81 4.66
C GLU A 23 -9.29 -8.05 5.27
N VAL A 24 -8.70 -9.23 5.00
CA VAL A 24 -7.36 -9.58 5.47
C VAL A 24 -6.30 -8.70 4.80
N ILE A 25 -6.42 -8.46 3.49
CA ILE A 25 -5.48 -7.59 2.76
C ILE A 25 -5.64 -6.13 3.20
N ALA A 26 -6.86 -5.67 3.47
CA ALA A 26 -7.11 -4.34 4.00
C ALA A 26 -6.44 -4.18 5.36
N LYS A 27 -6.58 -5.16 6.25
CA LYS A 27 -5.92 -5.13 7.55
C LYS A 27 -4.39 -5.14 7.43
N LEU A 28 -3.85 -5.97 6.54
CA LEU A 28 -2.41 -5.96 6.24
C LEU A 28 -1.94 -4.60 5.72
N CYS A 29 -2.71 -3.94 4.85
CA CYS A 29 -2.38 -2.59 4.38
C CYS A 29 -2.33 -1.59 5.54
N GLU A 30 -3.25 -1.66 6.51
CA GLU A 30 -3.20 -0.81 7.71
C GLU A 30 -1.91 -1.01 8.50
N GLU A 31 -1.58 -2.27 8.83
CA GLU A 31 -0.40 -2.60 9.61
C GLU A 31 0.88 -2.14 8.90
N LEU A 32 0.97 -2.35 7.58
CA LEU A 32 2.11 -1.89 6.78
C LEU A 32 2.20 -0.36 6.74
N ASN A 33 1.07 0.34 6.59
CA ASN A 33 1.04 1.81 6.57
C ASN A 33 1.41 2.43 7.94
N ALA A 34 1.11 1.73 9.04
CA ALA A 34 1.46 2.13 10.40
C ALA A 34 2.98 2.10 10.67
N THR A 35 3.75 1.32 9.90
CA THR A 35 5.22 1.31 10.01
C THR A 35 5.90 2.57 9.48
N GLU A 36 5.16 3.43 8.77
CA GLU A 36 5.67 4.65 8.13
C GLU A 36 6.93 4.41 7.27
N THR A 37 7.01 3.24 6.62
CA THR A 37 8.20 2.82 5.86
C THR A 37 8.49 3.76 4.69
N PHE A 38 9.77 4.07 4.48
CA PHE A 38 10.26 4.86 3.35
C PHE A 38 10.98 4.02 2.31
N PHE A 39 10.76 4.32 1.03
CA PHE A 39 11.49 3.69 -0.08
C PHE A 39 12.93 4.23 -0.15
N PRO A 40 13.95 3.35 -0.21
CA PRO A 40 15.35 3.74 -0.09
C PRO A 40 15.74 4.86 -1.05
N ARG A 41 16.55 5.81 -0.56
CA ARG A 41 17.19 6.89 -1.36
C ARG A 41 16.23 7.81 -2.13
N SER A 42 14.92 7.68 -1.95
CA SER A 42 13.90 8.49 -2.65
C SER A 42 13.18 9.45 -1.71
N GLY A 43 13.19 9.17 -0.41
CA GLY A 43 12.40 9.93 0.58
C GLY A 43 10.88 9.77 0.40
N LEU A 44 10.42 8.82 -0.42
CA LEU A 44 9.00 8.54 -0.62
C LEU A 44 8.50 7.58 0.45
N ARG A 45 7.45 7.94 1.17
CA ARG A 45 6.75 7.04 2.10
C ARG A 45 5.92 6.01 1.31
N LEU A 46 6.00 4.74 1.71
CA LEU A 46 5.18 3.69 1.13
C LEU A 46 3.74 3.80 1.62
N ILE A 47 2.79 3.74 0.68
CA ILE A 47 1.36 3.70 0.96
C ILE A 47 0.77 2.44 0.33
N PHE A 48 0.36 1.48 1.14
CA PHE A 48 -0.24 0.22 0.70
C PHE A 48 -1.75 0.37 0.57
N LYS A 49 -2.30 -0.09 -0.57
CA LYS A 49 -3.73 -0.10 -0.86
C LYS A 49 -4.15 -1.43 -1.48
N LEU A 50 -5.38 -1.86 -1.21
CA LEU A 50 -6.02 -2.94 -1.96
C LEU A 50 -6.18 -2.50 -3.43
N GLY A 51 -5.76 -3.36 -4.36
CA GLY A 51 -5.98 -3.17 -5.78
C GLY A 51 -7.39 -3.62 -6.17
N SER A 52 -8.12 -2.76 -6.87
CA SER A 52 -9.31 -3.17 -7.61
C SER A 52 -8.88 -3.83 -8.92
N SER A 53 -9.52 -4.95 -9.28
CA SER A 53 -9.35 -5.59 -10.60
C SER A 53 -9.79 -4.67 -11.73
#